data_AF-A0A9P5T075-F1
#
_entry.id   AF-A0A9P5T075-F1
#
_cell.length_a   1.000
_cell.length_b   1.000
_cell.length_c   1.000
_cell.angle_alpha   90.00
_cell.angle_beta   90.00
_cell.angle_gamma   90.00
#
_symmetry.space_group_name_H-M   'P 1'
#
loop_
_entity.id
_entity.type
_entity.pdbx_description
1 polymer ?
#
loop_
_entity_poly.entity_id
_entity_poly.type
_entity_poly.pdbx_seq_one_letter_code
_entity_poly.pdbx_strand_id
1 'polypeptide(L)'
;MTLALSIHSTGSIAPHPLMSSDDFQQPSLLHSQEQRDFWSKTLAGAPAKLDLPTDRPRPYHRSTNGSKIPILLDAHLTQPLKDLATEYNMDLSVVLMTGWGAVLARLSSQDDIIIGFHHEGLDGLGCNKQANDNNILPLRLDLSGEPSIPQLLKRVKKMVLSSMDYQGFPLDSIAEVEGLLLPQVVFRWNSPMHLTSPILADLELQLQEKDNEVVGEILFSLDLFNPDTIQRHVGYLCSMLQVTVVDMDQPVMAVDLLSQVERNLVLGQWNETHLDYPSHLCIHHLFEQQVEQNSQATALVLKDQSLTYAELNERANRLAHHLIKLGVRPDSLVAICVERSFAMIVGVLAVLKAGGAYVPLDPSYPKDRLAYILEDAAPTIALADTVGHAALDEVRQLLQHQTDIASILVDPNDHLLSSTMNPEVRRLTSRHLAYIVYTSGSTGKPKGVMIEHQGVVNFALSRIKDYGLDVSSRMLQFSSLNFDLSVMETFTAFYSGASLHLLEDRTRLDRHELWKYIEQYAITQAILPPAILQECKNCPPLSTRLTLISCGEELPAALLRALQHLIPNGSIINEYGPSETAIGDIAWKSPNERFDGDMVPIGRPIGNKKIYILDKHGQP
;
A
#
# COMPACT_ATOMS: atom_id res chain seq x y z
N MET A 1 25.16 -28.52 51.60
CA MET A 1 26.18 -28.92 52.59
C MET A 1 27.43 -28.14 52.23
N THR A 2 27.83 -27.09 52.94
CA THR A 2 28.23 -27.11 54.36
C THR A 2 28.05 -25.71 54.96
N LEU A 3 27.41 -25.66 56.14
CA LEU A 3 27.27 -24.50 57.03
C LEU A 3 28.59 -24.21 57.75
N ALA A 4 28.87 -22.94 58.07
CA ALA A 4 29.41 -22.55 59.38
C ALA A 4 29.23 -21.04 59.63
N LEU A 5 28.35 -20.73 60.58
CA LEU A 5 28.27 -19.46 61.32
C LEU A 5 29.48 -19.28 62.25
N SER A 6 29.81 -18.03 62.57
CA SER A 6 30.36 -17.66 63.88
C SER A 6 29.95 -16.23 64.25
N ILE A 7 29.28 -16.13 65.39
CA ILE A 7 28.82 -14.92 66.09
C ILE A 7 29.68 -14.80 67.35
N HIS A 8 29.89 -13.58 67.86
CA HIS A 8 29.91 -13.13 69.29
C HIS A 8 30.84 -11.91 69.41
N SER A 9 30.67 -10.88 70.23
CA SER A 9 29.68 -10.37 71.20
C SER A 9 30.31 -9.06 71.73
N THR A 10 29.61 -8.00 72.16
CA THR A 10 29.12 -7.81 73.54
C THR A 10 28.56 -6.39 73.70
N GLY A 11 27.63 -6.21 74.66
CA GLY A 11 27.34 -4.92 75.30
C GLY A 11 25.85 -4.55 75.48
N SER A 12 25.28 -4.85 76.66
CA SER A 12 23.95 -4.43 77.17
C SER A 12 24.15 -3.73 78.52
N ILE A 13 23.39 -2.71 78.96
CA ILE A 13 22.18 -2.76 79.84
C ILE A 13 21.73 -1.27 80.08
N ALA A 14 20.54 -0.76 79.65
CA ALA A 14 19.19 -0.62 80.28
C ALA A 14 18.91 0.68 81.11
N PRO A 15 17.65 1.13 81.44
CA PRO A 15 16.38 1.23 80.67
C PRO A 15 15.45 2.49 80.95
N HIS A 16 14.42 2.64 80.08
CA HIS A 16 13.06 3.27 80.21
C HIS A 16 12.81 4.81 80.10
N PRO A 17 11.59 5.28 79.68
CA PRO A 17 10.34 4.57 79.35
C PRO A 17 9.73 4.87 77.96
N LEU A 18 8.71 4.06 77.62
CA LEU A 18 7.89 4.09 76.41
C LEU A 18 7.09 5.40 76.24
N MET A 19 7.13 5.97 75.03
CA MET A 19 6.04 6.77 74.46
C MET A 19 5.54 6.08 73.18
N SER A 20 4.22 6.17 73.00
CA SER A 20 3.35 5.46 72.06
C SER A 20 3.71 5.61 70.59
N SER A 21 3.52 4.51 69.86
CA SER A 21 3.79 4.30 68.44
C SER A 21 2.63 4.71 67.52
N ASP A 22 2.09 5.92 67.64
CA ASP A 22 0.89 6.34 66.88
C ASP A 22 1.02 7.68 66.13
N ASP A 23 2.24 8.14 65.79
CA ASP A 23 2.41 9.40 65.02
C ASP A 23 3.30 9.31 63.76
N PHE A 24 3.58 8.10 63.27
CA PHE A 24 4.34 7.92 62.02
C PHE A 24 3.73 6.84 61.14
N GLN A 25 2.62 7.14 60.46
CA GLN A 25 2.24 6.53 59.17
C GLN A 25 0.88 7.07 58.70
N GLN A 26 0.88 8.09 57.83
CA GLN A 26 -0.26 8.38 56.94
C GLN A 26 -0.02 9.39 55.78
N PRO A 27 1.07 10.19 55.69
CA PRO A 27 1.28 11.06 54.52
C PRO A 27 1.70 10.32 53.24
N SER A 28 2.34 9.14 53.34
CA SER A 28 3.01 8.47 52.21
C SER A 28 2.10 7.62 51.30
N LEU A 29 0.95 7.15 51.82
CA LEU A 29 0.01 6.32 51.05
C LEU A 29 -1.02 7.18 50.27
N LEU A 30 -1.40 8.34 50.80
CA LEU A 30 -2.32 9.27 50.13
C LEU A 30 -1.67 9.96 48.92
N HIS A 31 -0.41 10.41 49.06
CA HIS A 31 0.35 10.99 47.94
C HIS A 31 0.56 10.00 46.79
N SER A 32 0.72 8.71 47.08
CA SER A 32 0.90 7.69 46.04
C SER A 32 -0.41 7.28 45.36
N GLN A 33 -1.57 7.39 46.04
CA GLN A 33 -2.87 7.17 45.40
C GLN A 33 -3.27 8.35 44.51
N GLU A 34 -3.09 9.60 44.97
CA GLU A 34 -3.38 10.79 44.15
C GLU A 34 -2.51 10.84 42.88
N GLN A 35 -1.23 10.46 42.98
CA GLN A 35 -0.34 10.28 41.83
C GLN A 35 -0.84 9.21 40.86
N ARG A 36 -1.25 8.04 41.38
CA ARG A 36 -1.81 6.95 40.55
C ARG A 36 -3.09 7.39 39.83
N ASP A 37 -4.01 8.03 40.54
CA ASP A 37 -5.28 8.49 39.99
C ASP A 37 -5.08 9.56 38.90
N PHE A 38 -4.11 10.47 39.10
CA PHE A 38 -3.73 11.44 38.09
C PHE A 38 -3.21 10.77 36.81
N TRP A 39 -2.25 9.84 36.94
CA TRP A 39 -1.66 9.17 35.79
C TRP A 39 -2.65 8.26 35.07
N SER A 40 -3.50 7.53 35.80
CA SER A 40 -4.60 6.75 35.20
C SER A 40 -5.52 7.65 34.38
N LYS A 41 -5.97 8.77 34.95
CA LYS A 41 -6.83 9.72 34.24
C LYS A 41 -6.16 10.35 33.02
N THR A 42 -4.89 10.74 33.14
CA THR A 42 -4.14 11.43 32.08
C THR A 42 -3.87 10.51 30.90
N LEU A 43 -3.55 9.25 31.19
CA LEU A 43 -3.16 8.26 30.20
C LEU A 43 -4.32 7.34 29.78
N ALA A 44 -5.52 7.53 30.34
CA ALA A 44 -6.72 6.75 30.02
C ALA A 44 -7.00 6.73 28.51
N GLY A 45 -6.97 5.55 27.90
CA GLY A 45 -7.22 5.37 26.47
C GLY A 45 -6.14 5.96 25.56
N ALA A 46 -4.95 6.23 26.09
CA ALA A 46 -3.81 6.62 25.27
C ALA A 46 -3.39 5.46 24.33
N PRO A 47 -2.80 5.77 23.18
CA PRO A 47 -2.35 4.73 22.25
C PRO A 47 -1.29 3.85 22.91
N ALA A 48 -1.40 2.54 22.72
CA ALA A 48 -0.41 1.59 23.24
C ALA A 48 0.96 1.72 22.54
N LYS A 49 0.97 2.29 21.32
CA LYS A 49 2.14 2.38 20.45
C LYS A 49 2.01 3.56 19.49
N LEU A 50 3.14 4.21 19.21
CA LEU A 50 3.38 5.11 18.10
C LEU A 50 3.79 4.32 16.85
N ASP A 51 3.02 4.42 15.78
CA ASP A 51 3.21 3.70 14.52
C ASP A 51 4.14 4.44 13.57
N LEU A 52 5.39 4.61 14.00
CA LEU A 52 6.43 5.20 13.16
C LEU A 52 6.77 4.31 11.96
N PRO A 53 6.98 4.90 10.77
CA PRO A 53 7.51 4.18 9.62
C PRO A 53 8.97 3.79 9.89
N THR A 54 9.24 2.49 10.00
CA THR A 54 10.59 1.95 10.19
C THR A 54 11.13 1.39 8.88
N ASP A 55 12.45 1.45 8.69
CA ASP A 55 13.13 0.87 7.53
C ASP A 55 13.22 -0.66 7.62
N ARG A 56 13.03 -1.21 8.83
CA ARG A 56 13.14 -2.65 9.14
C ARG A 56 12.00 -3.10 10.05
N PRO A 57 11.60 -4.38 9.99
CA PRO A 57 10.65 -4.92 10.96
C PRO A 57 11.25 -4.89 12.37
N ARG A 58 10.40 -4.62 13.36
CA ARG A 58 10.83 -4.60 14.77
C ARG A 58 11.33 -5.99 15.20
N PRO A 59 12.56 -6.10 15.74
CA PRO A 59 13.05 -7.38 16.23
C PRO A 59 12.30 -7.82 17.49
N TYR A 60 12.20 -9.12 17.71
CA TYR A 60 11.60 -9.69 18.93
C TYR A 60 12.39 -9.33 20.20
N HIS A 61 13.72 -9.27 20.07
CA HIS A 61 14.61 -8.78 21.12
C HIS A 61 15.23 -7.47 20.70
N ARG A 62 15.12 -6.47 21.58
CA ARG A 62 15.71 -5.17 21.36
C ARG A 62 17.22 -5.23 21.58
N SER A 63 18.01 -4.72 20.64
CA SER A 63 19.43 -4.50 20.85
C SER A 63 19.70 -3.07 21.36
N THR A 64 20.92 -2.85 21.86
CA THR A 64 21.43 -1.51 22.19
C THR A 64 22.18 -0.87 21.02
N ASN A 65 22.14 -1.49 19.84
CA ASN A 65 22.84 -1.01 18.66
C ASN A 65 22.13 0.22 18.07
N GLY A 66 22.87 1.29 17.91
CA GLY A 66 22.31 2.58 17.57
C GLY A 66 23.31 3.51 16.95
N SER A 67 22.79 4.55 16.33
CA SER A 67 23.57 5.63 15.74
C SER A 67 22.91 6.96 16.07
N LYS A 68 23.52 8.05 15.61
CA LYS A 68 23.09 9.41 15.91
C LYS A 68 23.28 10.35 14.74
N ILE A 69 22.33 11.26 14.56
CA ILE A 69 22.40 12.37 13.59
C ILE A 69 22.45 13.68 14.36
N PRO A 70 23.46 14.55 14.12
CA PRO A 70 23.57 15.84 14.80
C PRO A 70 22.46 16.81 14.35
N ILE A 71 22.07 17.69 15.27
CA ILE A 71 21.14 18.79 15.04
C ILE A 71 21.81 20.10 15.45
N LEU A 72 21.65 21.10 14.59
CA LEU A 72 22.02 22.48 14.86
C LEU A 72 20.86 23.37 14.40
N LEU A 73 20.26 24.10 15.33
CA LEU A 73 19.40 25.23 15.04
C LEU A 73 20.24 26.48 15.30
N ASP A 74 20.54 27.21 14.23
CA ASP A 74 21.35 28.42 14.32
C ASP A 74 20.65 29.52 15.15
N ALA A 75 21.38 30.60 15.42
CA ALA A 75 20.84 31.74 16.16
C ALA A 75 19.66 32.42 15.44
N HIS A 76 19.57 32.32 14.11
CA HIS A 76 18.50 32.92 13.32
C HIS A 76 17.15 32.23 13.55
N LEU A 77 17.14 30.91 13.74
CA LEU A 77 15.93 30.16 14.11
C LEU A 77 15.71 30.10 15.62
N THR A 78 16.79 30.01 16.40
CA THR A 78 16.71 29.87 17.87
C THR A 78 16.12 31.12 18.53
N GLN A 79 16.52 32.32 18.11
CA GLN A 79 16.05 33.55 18.75
C GLN A 79 14.53 33.76 18.59
N PRO A 80 13.92 33.64 17.39
CA PRO A 80 12.46 33.70 17.25
C PRO A 80 11.71 32.64 18.07
N LEU A 81 12.25 31.42 18.20
CA LEU A 81 11.66 30.37 19.04
C LEU A 81 11.69 30.75 20.53
N LYS A 82 12.77 31.41 20.99
CA LYS A 82 12.87 31.95 22.37
C LYS A 82 11.90 33.09 22.61
N ASP A 83 11.73 33.97 21.62
CA ASP A 83 10.78 35.08 21.70
C ASP A 83 9.34 34.53 21.80
N LEU A 84 9.01 33.51 21.00
CA LEU A 84 7.74 32.80 21.07
C LEU A 84 7.52 32.11 22.43
N ALA A 85 8.54 31.43 22.95
CA ALA A 85 8.48 30.82 24.28
C ALA A 85 8.16 31.87 25.36
N THR A 86 8.79 33.04 25.26
CA THR A 86 8.56 34.19 26.16
C THR A 86 7.13 34.74 26.02
N GLU A 87 6.65 34.95 24.79
CA GLU A 87 5.29 35.46 24.52
C GLU A 87 4.21 34.55 25.13
N TYR A 88 4.38 33.23 25.00
CA TYR A 88 3.44 32.26 25.56
C TYR A 88 3.76 31.86 27.00
N ASN A 89 4.75 32.50 27.63
CA ASN A 89 5.19 32.28 29.01
C ASN A 89 5.50 30.79 29.29
N MET A 90 6.28 30.15 28.43
CA MET A 90 6.70 28.76 28.52
C MET A 90 8.21 28.61 28.29
N ASP A 91 8.74 27.43 28.61
CA ASP A 91 10.15 27.10 28.36
C ASP A 91 10.39 26.75 26.88
N LEU A 92 11.58 27.06 26.36
CA LEU A 92 11.96 26.74 24.98
C LEU A 92 11.84 25.23 24.68
N SER A 93 12.10 24.37 25.67
CA SER A 93 11.93 22.91 25.54
C SER A 93 10.50 22.51 25.20
N VAL A 94 9.49 23.24 25.68
CA VAL A 94 8.07 22.98 25.38
C VAL A 94 7.76 23.30 23.92
N VAL A 95 8.33 24.39 23.39
CA VAL A 95 8.18 24.76 21.98
C VAL A 95 8.83 23.71 21.08
N LEU A 96 10.07 23.33 21.36
CA LEU A 96 10.81 22.34 20.59
C LEU A 96 10.15 20.95 20.63
N MET A 97 9.72 20.51 21.82
CA MET A 97 8.99 19.25 21.98
C MET A 97 7.65 19.28 21.25
N THR A 98 6.95 20.42 21.23
CA THR A 98 5.69 20.57 20.48
C THR A 98 5.92 20.40 18.98
N GLY A 99 6.95 21.05 18.43
CA GLY A 99 7.33 20.87 17.02
C GLY A 99 7.72 19.43 16.69
N TRP A 100 8.46 18.76 17.60
CA TRP A 100 8.79 17.35 17.42
C TRP A 100 7.55 16.44 17.49
N GLY A 101 6.66 16.67 18.44
CA GLY A 101 5.39 15.95 18.54
C GLY A 101 4.51 16.11 17.31
N ALA A 102 4.46 17.30 16.73
CA ALA A 102 3.79 17.54 15.45
C ALA A 102 4.38 16.69 14.31
N VAL A 103 5.70 16.62 14.18
CA VAL A 103 6.36 15.76 13.18
C VAL A 103 6.05 14.28 13.42
N LEU A 104 6.10 13.81 14.66
CA LEU A 104 5.78 12.42 15.00
C LEU A 104 4.33 12.05 14.68
N ALA A 105 3.39 12.96 14.95
CA ALA A 105 1.98 12.79 14.61
C ALA A 105 1.77 12.67 13.10
N ARG A 106 2.49 13.47 12.31
CA ARG A 106 2.49 13.41 10.83
C ARG A 106 3.06 12.08 10.33
N LEU A 107 4.22 11.66 10.85
CA LEU A 107 4.88 10.42 10.44
C LEU A 107 4.06 9.17 10.78
N SER A 108 3.40 9.17 11.93
CA SER A 108 2.58 8.03 12.39
C SER A 108 1.13 8.06 11.91
N SER A 109 0.68 9.18 11.32
CA SER A 109 -0.74 9.45 11.04
C SER A 109 -1.64 9.33 12.28
N GLN A 110 -1.09 9.58 13.47
CA GLN A 110 -1.82 9.57 14.76
C GLN A 110 -1.97 11.00 15.28
N ASP A 111 -3.14 11.34 15.79
CA ASP A 111 -3.43 12.64 16.41
C ASP A 111 -3.36 12.62 17.93
N ASP A 112 -3.14 11.46 18.53
CA ASP A 112 -2.87 11.28 19.97
C ASP A 112 -1.58 10.47 20.09
N ILE A 113 -0.57 11.00 20.77
CA ILE A 113 0.76 10.39 20.87
C ILE A 113 1.34 10.53 22.29
N ILE A 114 2.19 9.58 22.70
CA ILE A 114 2.95 9.67 23.95
C ILE A 114 4.43 9.91 23.65
N ILE A 115 5.01 10.94 24.28
CA ILE A 115 6.43 11.26 24.24
C ILE A 115 6.99 11.20 25.66
N GLY A 116 8.10 10.52 25.86
CA GLY A 116 8.85 10.60 27.10
C GLY A 116 9.57 11.94 27.20
N PHE A 117 9.40 12.68 28.28
CA PHE A 117 10.01 13.99 28.47
C PHE A 117 10.97 13.96 29.65
N HIS A 118 12.19 14.43 29.43
CA HIS A 118 13.19 14.66 30.46
C HIS A 118 13.77 16.05 30.29
N HIS A 119 13.80 16.84 31.36
CA HIS A 119 14.33 18.19 31.33
C HIS A 119 15.12 18.43 32.61
N GLU A 120 16.41 18.65 32.48
CA GLU A 120 17.28 18.95 33.61
C GLU A 120 17.12 20.41 34.04
N GLY A 121 16.97 20.64 35.35
CA GLY A 121 16.82 21.98 35.93
C GLY A 121 15.38 22.40 36.26
N LEU A 122 14.37 21.63 35.86
CA LEU A 122 12.97 21.82 36.31
C LEU A 122 12.76 21.41 37.78
N ASP A 123 13.72 20.72 38.38
CA ASP A 123 13.76 20.37 39.81
C ASP A 123 13.79 21.61 40.74
N GLY A 124 14.11 22.79 40.19
CA GLY A 124 14.16 24.06 40.92
C GLY A 124 12.81 24.77 41.12
N LEU A 125 11.74 24.35 40.42
CA LEU A 125 10.38 24.88 40.61
C LEU A 125 9.64 24.08 41.69
N GLY A 126 10.13 24.15 42.93
CA GLY A 126 9.35 23.78 44.12
C GLY A 126 9.10 22.30 44.41
N CYS A 127 9.74 21.35 43.71
CA CYS A 127 9.57 19.92 43.96
C CYS A 127 10.80 19.26 44.61
N ASN A 128 10.55 18.24 45.45
CA ASN A 128 11.55 17.55 46.30
C ASN A 128 12.83 17.12 45.54
N LYS A 129 13.99 17.40 46.14
CA LYS A 129 15.37 17.11 45.67
C LYS A 129 15.75 15.61 45.58
N GLN A 130 14.85 14.76 45.11
CA GLN A 130 15.08 13.31 44.95
C GLN A 130 14.68 12.80 43.56
N ALA A 131 14.59 13.66 42.56
CA ALA A 131 14.54 13.21 41.17
C ALA A 131 15.92 12.66 40.80
N ASN A 132 16.01 11.34 40.58
CA ASN A 132 17.17 10.72 39.93
C ASN A 132 17.33 11.32 38.53
N ASP A 133 18.58 11.48 38.06
CA ASP A 133 19.02 11.97 36.74
C ASP A 133 18.43 11.21 35.50
N ASN A 134 17.41 10.40 35.70
CA ASN A 134 16.82 9.50 34.71
C ASN A 134 15.29 9.47 34.73
N ASN A 135 14.63 10.44 35.36
CA ASN A 135 13.18 10.45 35.49
C ASN A 135 12.49 10.93 34.19
N ILE A 136 11.94 10.01 33.40
CA ILE A 136 11.23 10.32 32.15
C ILE A 136 9.73 10.38 32.43
N LEU A 137 9.08 11.50 32.07
CA LEU A 137 7.64 11.70 32.20
C LEU A 137 6.93 11.35 30.89
N PRO A 138 5.94 10.44 30.89
CA PRO A 138 5.15 10.18 29.70
C PRO A 138 4.14 11.31 29.48
N LEU A 139 4.35 12.07 28.41
CA LEU A 139 3.51 13.20 28.04
C LEU A 139 2.61 12.82 26.87
N ARG A 140 1.30 12.88 27.08
CA ARG A 140 0.29 12.62 26.05
C ARG A 140 -0.04 13.92 25.32
N LEU A 141 0.25 13.97 24.03
CA LEU A 141 0.00 15.11 23.17
C LEU A 141 -1.25 14.84 22.33
N ASP A 142 -2.23 15.74 22.46
CA ASP A 142 -3.50 15.70 21.73
C ASP A 142 -3.52 16.75 20.60
N LEU A 143 -3.38 16.26 19.37
CA LEU A 143 -3.46 16.98 18.10
C LEU A 143 -4.83 16.81 17.42
N SER A 144 -5.84 16.28 18.12
CA SER A 144 -7.18 16.13 17.55
C SER A 144 -7.84 17.48 17.27
N GLY A 145 -8.68 17.51 16.24
CA GLY A 145 -9.39 18.72 15.80
C GLY A 145 -8.53 19.73 15.04
N GLU A 146 -7.41 19.29 14.47
CA GLU A 146 -6.53 20.09 13.58
C GLU A 146 -6.10 21.43 14.19
N PRO A 147 -5.44 21.41 15.37
CA PRO A 147 -5.09 22.65 16.05
C PRO A 147 -4.11 23.48 15.23
N SER A 148 -4.23 24.81 15.33
CA SER A 148 -3.14 25.71 14.94
C SER A 148 -1.96 25.60 15.91
N ILE A 149 -0.80 26.11 15.51
CA ILE A 149 0.42 26.05 16.34
C ILE A 149 0.21 26.68 17.73
N PRO A 150 -0.40 27.88 17.88
CA PRO A 150 -0.75 28.45 19.17
C PRO A 150 -1.66 27.57 20.04
N GLN A 151 -2.62 26.90 19.42
CA GLN A 151 -3.56 26.03 20.13
C GLN A 151 -2.84 24.80 20.65
N LEU A 152 -1.98 24.18 19.84
CA LEU A 152 -1.18 23.04 20.23
C LEU A 152 -0.20 23.41 21.35
N LEU A 153 0.54 24.52 21.23
CA LEU A 153 1.44 25.03 22.27
C LEU A 153 0.72 25.23 23.61
N LYS A 154 -0.50 25.80 23.60
CA LYS A 154 -1.32 25.95 24.81
C LYS A 154 -1.72 24.61 25.42
N ARG A 155 -2.10 23.63 24.60
CA ARG A 155 -2.44 22.27 25.07
C ARG A 155 -1.22 21.60 25.70
N VAL A 156 -0.08 21.62 25.02
CA VAL A 156 1.16 20.99 25.49
C VAL A 156 1.65 21.67 26.77
N LYS A 157 1.68 23.00 26.84
CA LYS A 157 2.04 23.74 28.05
C LYS A 157 1.18 23.33 29.25
N LYS A 158 -0.14 23.29 29.08
CA LYS A 158 -1.07 22.89 30.14
C LYS A 158 -0.75 21.49 30.66
N MET A 159 -0.52 20.57 29.73
CA MET A 159 -0.20 19.17 30.04
C MET A 159 1.16 19.05 30.76
N VAL A 160 2.21 19.73 30.28
CA VAL A 160 3.53 19.75 30.95
C VAL A 160 3.39 20.25 32.38
N LEU A 161 2.76 21.41 32.57
CA LEU A 161 2.58 21.99 33.92
C LEU A 161 1.81 21.06 34.85
N SER A 162 0.73 20.42 34.39
CA SER A 162 -0.02 19.48 35.22
C SER A 162 0.77 18.22 35.56
N SER A 163 1.64 17.75 34.68
CA SER A 163 2.45 16.55 34.91
C SER A 163 3.62 16.79 35.85
N MET A 164 4.14 18.02 35.93
CA MET A 164 5.28 18.38 36.80
C MET A 164 4.96 18.22 38.29
N ASP A 165 3.71 18.45 38.71
CA ASP A 165 3.27 18.26 40.09
C ASP A 165 3.36 16.78 40.54
N TYR A 166 3.34 15.85 39.58
CA TYR A 166 3.33 14.40 39.80
C TYR A 166 4.61 13.70 39.32
N GLN A 167 5.67 14.47 39.03
CA GLN A 167 6.92 13.95 38.46
C GLN A 167 7.63 12.93 39.35
N GLY A 168 7.44 12.98 40.68
CA GLY A 168 8.08 12.05 41.61
C GLY A 168 7.56 10.60 41.54
N PHE A 169 6.57 10.32 40.69
CA PHE A 169 6.01 8.97 40.54
C PHE A 169 6.83 8.17 39.50
N PRO A 170 7.41 7.00 39.84
CA PRO A 170 8.33 6.28 38.96
C PRO A 170 7.69 5.84 37.63
N LEU A 171 8.43 5.95 36.53
CA LEU A 171 7.96 5.55 35.20
C LEU A 171 7.47 4.11 35.13
N ASP A 172 8.17 3.16 35.74
CA ASP A 172 7.75 1.75 35.78
C ASP A 172 6.38 1.60 36.43
N SER A 173 6.13 2.37 37.50
CA SER A 173 4.83 2.40 38.15
C SER A 173 3.76 3.10 37.31
N ILE A 174 4.10 4.11 36.49
CA ILE A 174 3.17 4.73 35.54
C ILE A 174 2.79 3.74 34.43
N ALA A 175 3.77 3.02 33.89
CA ALA A 175 3.55 2.01 32.85
C ALA A 175 2.60 0.90 33.33
N GLU A 176 2.68 0.51 34.60
CA GLU A 176 1.77 -0.46 35.22
C GLU A 176 0.32 0.02 35.34
N VAL A 177 0.06 1.34 35.50
CA VAL A 177 -1.30 1.86 35.76
C VAL A 177 -2.25 1.59 34.59
N GLU A 178 -1.78 1.72 33.35
CA GLU A 178 -2.59 1.55 32.13
C GLU A 178 -2.06 0.42 31.21
N GLY A 179 -1.09 -0.38 31.67
CA GLY A 179 -0.44 -1.40 30.85
C GLY A 179 0.27 -0.84 29.62
N LEU A 180 0.76 0.40 29.72
CA LEU A 180 1.41 1.11 28.64
C LEU A 180 2.85 0.62 28.45
N LEU A 181 3.27 0.55 27.18
CA LEU A 181 4.68 0.38 26.87
C LEU A 181 5.45 1.66 27.26
N LEU A 182 6.70 1.51 27.69
CA LEU A 182 7.61 2.64 27.86
C LEU A 182 7.63 3.50 26.58
N PRO A 183 7.78 4.84 26.69
CA PRO A 183 7.72 5.72 25.54
C PRO A 183 8.72 5.29 24.44
N GLN A 184 8.20 5.06 23.23
CA GLN A 184 9.03 4.72 22.07
C GLN A 184 9.89 5.89 21.61
N VAL A 185 9.51 7.11 21.97
CA VAL A 185 10.25 8.33 21.66
C VAL A 185 10.48 9.11 22.94
N VAL A 186 11.71 9.60 23.12
CA VAL A 186 12.08 10.44 24.27
C VAL A 186 12.64 11.77 23.78
N PHE A 187 12.22 12.86 24.42
CA PHE A 187 12.77 14.20 24.27
C PHE A 187 13.55 14.55 25.53
N ARG A 188 14.82 14.92 25.39
CA ARG A 188 15.70 15.34 26.49
C ARG A 188 16.18 16.77 26.27
N TRP A 189 16.06 17.59 27.31
CA TRP A 189 16.53 18.96 27.31
C TRP A 189 17.62 19.19 28.36
N ASN A 190 18.72 19.84 27.96
CA ASN A 190 19.85 20.25 28.80
C ASN A 190 20.50 19.13 29.63
N SER A 191 20.36 17.87 29.21
CA SER A 191 20.94 16.72 29.94
C SER A 191 22.41 16.48 29.56
N PRO A 192 23.34 16.17 30.49
CA PRO A 192 24.73 15.93 30.17
C PRO A 192 24.85 14.76 29.20
N MET A 193 25.53 15.01 28.08
CA MET A 193 25.85 13.97 27.10
C MET A 193 26.78 12.93 27.74
N HIS A 194 26.22 11.84 28.26
CA HIS A 194 27.01 10.66 28.54
C HIS A 194 27.33 9.98 27.22
N LEU A 195 28.59 10.12 26.77
CA LEU A 195 29.14 9.63 25.50
C LEU A 195 28.98 8.11 25.24
N THR A 196 28.37 7.35 26.16
CA THR A 196 28.28 5.88 26.11
C THR A 196 26.96 5.30 26.64
N SER A 197 25.89 6.08 26.79
CA SER A 197 24.61 5.51 27.23
C SER A 197 23.98 4.64 26.12
N PRO A 198 23.52 3.42 26.43
CA PRO A 198 22.77 2.62 25.46
C PRO A 198 21.46 3.32 25.11
N ILE A 199 21.02 3.21 23.85
CA ILE A 199 19.74 3.79 23.43
C ILE A 199 18.58 3.10 24.17
N LEU A 200 17.75 3.90 24.84
CA LEU A 200 16.63 3.46 25.68
C LEU A 200 15.27 3.64 25.02
N ALA A 201 15.15 4.38 23.91
CA ALA A 201 13.93 4.47 23.08
C ALA A 201 14.16 4.12 21.58
N ASP A 202 13.12 4.02 20.76
CA ASP A 202 13.31 3.84 19.31
C ASP A 202 14.02 5.09 18.72
N LEU A 203 13.62 6.27 19.20
CA LEU A 203 14.22 7.58 18.91
C LEU A 203 14.41 8.39 20.21
N GLU A 204 15.55 9.03 20.37
CA GLU A 204 15.80 10.00 21.44
C GLU A 204 16.29 11.32 20.85
N LEU A 205 15.49 12.38 20.97
CA LEU A 205 15.87 13.73 20.60
C LEU A 205 16.50 14.41 21.81
N GLN A 206 17.81 14.66 21.77
CA GLN A 206 18.55 15.31 22.85
C GLN A 206 19.01 16.68 22.36
N LEU A 207 18.55 17.75 23.03
CA LEU A 207 18.85 19.13 22.68
C LEU A 207 19.31 19.90 23.91
N GLN A 208 20.16 20.90 23.68
CA GLN A 208 20.56 21.87 24.70
C GLN A 208 20.77 23.24 24.06
N GLU A 209 20.58 24.28 24.86
CA GLU A 209 20.94 25.64 24.45
C GLU A 209 22.43 25.89 24.71
N LYS A 210 23.15 26.38 23.71
CA LYS A 210 24.55 26.78 23.83
C LYS A 210 24.83 28.00 22.95
N ASP A 211 25.38 29.05 23.53
CA ASP A 211 25.83 30.25 22.79
C ASP A 211 24.74 30.87 21.88
N ASN A 212 23.48 30.93 22.34
CA ASN A 212 22.27 31.34 21.59
C ASN A 212 21.87 30.44 20.41
N GLU A 213 22.44 29.26 20.30
CA GLU A 213 22.04 28.21 19.36
C GLU A 213 21.41 27.04 20.13
N VAL A 214 20.62 26.22 19.44
CA VAL A 214 20.21 24.92 19.96
C VAL A 214 21.01 23.85 19.25
N VAL A 215 21.78 23.08 20.03
CA VAL A 215 22.63 21.99 19.53
C VAL A 215 22.21 20.67 20.13
N GLY A 216 22.43 19.58 19.40
CA GLY A 216 22.12 18.26 19.92
C GLY A 216 22.19 17.16 18.88
N GLU A 217 21.41 16.10 19.09
CA GLU A 217 21.37 14.93 18.22
C GLU A 217 20.06 14.14 18.36
N ILE A 218 19.68 13.41 17.31
CA ILE A 218 18.72 12.31 17.40
C ILE A 218 19.50 11.01 17.46
N LEU A 219 19.36 10.28 18.57
CA LEU A 219 19.81 8.89 18.68
C LEU A 219 18.69 7.97 18.21
N PHE A 220 19.04 6.90 17.52
CA PHE A 220 18.06 5.96 16.95
C PHE A 220 18.58 4.53 16.90
N SER A 221 17.67 3.55 17.01
CA SER A 221 17.99 2.14 16.87
C SER A 221 18.29 1.75 15.41
N LEU A 222 19.46 1.17 15.16
CA LEU A 222 19.82 0.64 13.84
C LEU A 222 19.02 -0.62 13.47
N ASP A 223 18.38 -1.26 14.44
CA ASP A 223 17.47 -2.37 14.20
C ASP A 223 16.19 -1.91 13.48
N LEU A 224 15.86 -0.62 13.56
CA LEU A 224 14.62 -0.04 13.03
C LEU A 224 14.87 0.94 11.88
N PHE A 225 15.90 1.78 11.98
CA PHE A 225 16.07 2.93 11.08
C PHE A 225 17.44 2.94 10.38
N ASN A 226 17.44 3.50 9.17
CA ASN A 226 18.61 3.89 8.43
C ASN A 226 19.02 5.33 8.80
N PRO A 227 20.33 5.64 8.78
CA PRO A 227 20.80 7.02 8.99
C PRO A 227 20.13 8.05 8.08
N ASP A 228 19.91 7.71 6.81
CA ASP A 228 19.26 8.61 5.83
C ASP A 228 17.80 8.91 6.17
N THR A 229 17.08 7.96 6.78
CA THR A 229 15.70 8.17 7.23
C THR A 229 15.65 9.16 8.38
N ILE A 230 16.56 9.03 9.35
CA ILE A 230 16.64 9.97 10.47
C ILE A 230 17.16 11.34 10.06
N GLN A 231 18.07 11.40 9.09
CA GLN A 231 18.51 12.67 8.49
C GLN A 231 17.32 13.45 7.89
N ARG A 232 16.37 12.77 7.25
CA ARG A 232 15.12 13.39 6.78
C ARG A 232 14.23 13.85 7.94
N HIS A 233 14.10 13.07 9.01
CA HIS A 233 13.33 13.47 10.19
C HIS A 233 13.87 14.74 10.86
N VAL A 234 15.21 14.93 10.86
CA VAL A 234 15.83 16.20 11.29
C VAL A 234 15.36 17.36 10.39
N GLY A 235 15.35 17.15 9.07
CA GLY A 235 14.83 18.14 8.12
C GLY A 235 13.35 18.49 8.36
N TYR A 236 12.54 17.49 8.70
CA TYR A 236 11.12 17.69 9.03
C TYR A 236 10.93 18.50 10.31
N LEU A 237 11.72 18.22 11.35
CA LEU A 237 11.73 19.01 12.58
C LEU A 237 12.11 20.47 12.30
N CYS A 238 13.17 20.70 11.55
CA CYS A 238 13.59 22.06 11.19
C CYS A 238 12.49 22.81 10.42
N SER A 239 11.83 22.15 9.46
CA SER A 239 10.75 22.75 8.66
C SER A 239 9.54 23.11 9.53
N MET A 240 9.14 22.22 10.44
CA MET A 240 8.06 22.46 11.41
C MET A 240 8.39 23.63 12.36
N LEU A 241 9.61 23.70 12.87
CA LEU A 241 10.05 24.77 13.76
C LEU A 241 10.16 26.13 13.04
N GLN A 242 10.57 26.15 11.77
CA GLN A 242 10.57 27.37 10.96
C GLN A 242 9.15 27.91 10.77
N VAL A 243 8.19 27.03 10.45
CA VAL A 243 6.79 27.42 10.29
C VAL A 243 6.19 27.93 11.60
N THR A 244 6.58 27.33 12.73
CA THR A 244 6.18 27.77 14.09
C THR A 244 6.48 29.23 14.38
N VAL A 245 7.43 29.87 13.67
CA VAL A 245 7.78 31.28 13.87
C VAL A 245 7.45 32.19 12.68
N VAL A 246 7.10 31.62 11.51
CA VAL A 246 6.80 32.38 10.29
C VAL A 246 5.31 32.46 10.00
N ASP A 247 4.57 31.37 10.19
CA ASP A 247 3.13 31.29 9.89
C ASP A 247 2.42 30.34 10.86
N MET A 248 1.93 30.93 11.96
CA MET A 248 1.37 30.22 13.10
C MET A 248 -0.12 29.89 12.98
N ASP A 249 -0.83 30.52 12.03
CA ASP A 249 -2.28 30.38 11.91
C ASP A 249 -2.69 29.12 11.14
N GLN A 250 -1.77 28.53 10.36
CA GLN A 250 -2.05 27.30 9.65
C GLN A 250 -2.20 26.10 10.61
N PRO A 251 -3.08 25.12 10.28
CA PRO A 251 -3.18 23.88 11.02
C PRO A 251 -1.84 23.13 11.02
N VAL A 252 -1.45 22.57 12.17
CA VAL A 252 -0.20 21.81 12.33
C VAL A 252 -0.09 20.66 11.31
N MET A 253 -1.22 20.02 11.01
CA MET A 253 -1.26 18.90 10.08
C MET A 253 -1.13 19.30 8.60
N ALA A 254 -1.21 20.60 8.27
CA ALA A 254 -1.12 21.13 6.91
C ALA A 254 0.29 21.67 6.57
N VAL A 255 1.21 21.70 7.54
CA VAL A 255 2.58 22.17 7.35
C VAL A 255 3.33 21.29 6.34
N ASP A 256 3.95 21.92 5.34
CA ASP A 256 4.81 21.20 4.39
C ASP A 256 6.13 20.81 5.07
N LEU A 257 6.26 19.51 5.37
CA LEU A 257 7.45 18.96 6.02
C LEU A 257 8.57 18.67 5.02
N LEU A 258 8.22 18.39 3.76
CA LEU A 258 9.19 17.93 2.79
C LEU A 258 10.02 19.10 2.30
N SER A 259 11.34 18.91 2.22
CA SER A 259 12.19 19.85 1.51
C SER A 259 11.78 19.93 0.03
N GLN A 260 12.08 21.05 -0.64
CA GLN A 260 11.81 21.17 -2.08
C GLN A 260 12.45 20.06 -2.91
N VAL A 261 13.62 19.55 -2.47
CA VAL A 261 14.33 18.44 -3.12
C VAL A 261 13.54 17.14 -2.98
N GLU A 262 13.09 16.81 -1.77
CA GLU A 262 12.28 15.60 -1.53
C GLU A 262 10.90 15.70 -2.19
N ARG A 263 10.27 16.87 -2.15
CA ARG A 263 9.00 17.12 -2.84
C ARG A 263 9.13 16.94 -4.36
N ASN A 264 10.21 17.44 -4.96
CA ASN A 264 10.50 17.23 -6.39
C ASN A 264 10.80 15.75 -6.71
N LEU A 265 11.44 15.02 -5.78
CA LEU A 265 11.71 13.59 -5.94
C LEU A 265 10.40 12.79 -6.00
N VAL A 266 9.50 12.98 -5.02
CA VAL A 266 8.27 12.17 -4.88
C VAL A 266 7.17 12.59 -5.86
N LEU A 267 7.02 13.89 -6.16
CA LEU A 267 5.98 14.37 -7.07
C LEU A 267 6.42 14.37 -8.54
N GLY A 268 7.72 14.56 -8.79
CA GLY A 268 8.31 14.72 -10.12
C GLY A 268 9.10 13.47 -10.54
N GLN A 269 10.31 13.31 -10.02
CA GLN A 269 11.32 12.37 -10.54
C GLN A 269 10.85 10.91 -10.54
N TRP A 270 10.22 10.43 -9.45
CA TRP A 270 9.68 9.07 -9.41
C TRP A 270 8.53 8.83 -10.41
N ASN A 271 7.92 9.91 -10.89
CA ASN A 271 6.80 9.92 -11.82
C ASN A 271 7.20 10.37 -13.24
N GLU A 272 8.50 10.44 -13.55
CA GLU A 272 9.03 10.66 -14.90
C GLU A 272 8.95 9.39 -15.76
N THR A 273 7.71 8.97 -16.03
CA THR A 273 7.42 7.67 -16.69
C THR A 273 6.99 7.81 -18.14
N HIS A 274 7.19 8.97 -18.74
CA HIS A 274 6.74 9.27 -20.10
C HIS A 274 7.27 8.24 -21.12
N LEU A 275 6.37 7.62 -21.86
CA LEU A 275 6.67 6.66 -22.91
C LEU A 275 5.83 7.00 -24.15
N ASP A 276 6.48 7.27 -25.28
CA ASP A 276 5.77 7.47 -26.53
C ASP A 276 5.03 6.20 -26.95
N TYR A 277 3.74 6.35 -27.27
CA TYR A 277 2.89 5.26 -27.75
C TYR A 277 1.84 5.80 -28.73
N PRO A 278 1.28 4.98 -29.64
CA PRO A 278 0.30 5.40 -30.62
C PRO A 278 -1.08 5.61 -29.97
N SER A 279 -1.22 6.68 -29.19
CA SER A 279 -2.41 7.00 -28.37
C SER A 279 -3.70 7.20 -29.16
N HIS A 280 -3.62 7.38 -30.48
CA HIS A 280 -4.77 7.51 -31.37
C HIS A 280 -5.34 6.16 -31.83
N LEU A 281 -4.59 5.06 -31.67
CA LEU A 281 -5.03 3.74 -32.10
C LEU A 281 -5.95 3.09 -31.05
N CYS A 282 -6.86 2.27 -31.56
CA CYS A 282 -7.71 1.40 -30.76
C CYS A 282 -7.04 0.02 -30.66
N ILE A 283 -7.50 -0.78 -29.70
CA ILE A 283 -6.95 -2.12 -29.41
C ILE A 283 -6.89 -3.01 -30.67
N HIS A 284 -7.99 -3.08 -31.42
CA HIS A 284 -8.07 -3.95 -32.61
C HIS A 284 -7.14 -3.50 -33.74
N HIS A 285 -6.82 -2.20 -33.86
CA HIS A 285 -5.90 -1.71 -34.89
C HIS A 285 -4.49 -2.28 -34.71
N LEU A 286 -4.01 -2.43 -33.46
CA LEU A 286 -2.71 -3.04 -33.18
C LEU A 286 -2.72 -4.55 -33.44
N PHE A 287 -3.83 -5.24 -33.13
CA PHE A 287 -4.01 -6.63 -33.53
C PHE A 287 -3.98 -6.79 -35.05
N GLU A 288 -4.67 -5.93 -35.80
CA GLU A 288 -4.68 -5.96 -37.27
C GLU A 288 -3.28 -5.73 -37.87
N GLN A 289 -2.50 -4.80 -37.31
CA GLN A 289 -1.09 -4.63 -37.71
C GLN A 289 -0.28 -5.91 -37.48
N GLN A 290 -0.53 -6.62 -36.38
CA GLN A 290 0.11 -7.91 -36.15
C GLN A 290 -0.32 -8.98 -37.17
N VAL A 291 -1.59 -8.98 -37.58
CA VAL A 291 -2.11 -9.88 -38.62
C VAL A 291 -1.42 -9.62 -39.95
N GLU A 292 -1.17 -8.37 -40.32
CA GLU A 292 -0.44 -7.99 -41.53
C GLU A 292 1.02 -8.46 -41.48
N GLN A 293 1.67 -8.37 -40.32
CA GLN A 293 3.08 -8.74 -40.15
C GLN A 293 3.31 -10.25 -40.01
N ASN A 294 2.42 -10.97 -39.33
CA ASN A 294 2.61 -12.36 -38.90
C ASN A 294 1.37 -13.22 -39.17
N SER A 295 0.78 -13.07 -40.36
CA SER A 295 -0.54 -13.65 -40.71
C SER A 295 -0.68 -15.16 -40.45
N GLN A 296 0.37 -15.94 -40.76
CA GLN A 296 0.38 -17.41 -40.65
C GLN A 296 0.92 -17.92 -39.30
N ALA A 297 1.35 -17.02 -38.41
CA ALA A 297 1.79 -17.41 -37.08
C ALA A 297 0.60 -17.85 -36.23
N THR A 298 0.83 -18.78 -35.31
CA THR A 298 -0.19 -19.24 -34.35
C THR A 298 -0.57 -18.11 -33.39
N ALA A 299 -1.83 -17.70 -33.39
CA ALA A 299 -2.35 -16.68 -32.47
C ALA A 299 -3.00 -17.30 -31.24
N LEU A 300 -3.77 -18.37 -31.42
CA LEU A 300 -4.61 -18.94 -30.36
C LEU A 300 -4.47 -20.45 -30.33
N VAL A 301 -4.35 -21.03 -29.14
CA VAL A 301 -4.21 -22.48 -28.92
C VAL A 301 -5.20 -22.94 -27.87
N LEU A 302 -5.89 -24.05 -28.15
CA LEU A 302 -6.74 -24.75 -27.18
C LEU A 302 -6.61 -26.25 -27.45
N LYS A 303 -6.02 -26.99 -26.51
CA LYS A 303 -5.61 -28.40 -26.70
C LYS A 303 -4.70 -28.60 -27.91
N ASP A 304 -5.12 -29.46 -28.83
CA ASP A 304 -4.51 -29.83 -30.11
C ASP A 304 -4.97 -28.93 -31.26
N GLN A 305 -5.88 -27.99 -31.00
CA GLN A 305 -6.38 -27.05 -31.99
C GLN A 305 -5.65 -25.71 -31.87
N SER A 306 -5.49 -25.05 -33.02
CA SER A 306 -4.96 -23.70 -33.09
C SER A 306 -5.64 -22.87 -34.17
N LEU A 307 -5.55 -21.55 -34.02
CA LEU A 307 -5.87 -20.58 -35.06
C LEU A 307 -4.65 -19.71 -35.33
N THR A 308 -4.40 -19.44 -36.60
CA THR A 308 -3.46 -18.40 -37.02
C THR A 308 -4.03 -17.01 -36.76
N TYR A 309 -3.16 -15.98 -36.79
CA TYR A 309 -3.59 -14.58 -36.73
C TYR A 309 -4.61 -14.24 -37.84
N ALA A 310 -4.38 -14.73 -39.07
CA ALA A 310 -5.30 -14.52 -40.18
C ALA A 310 -6.68 -15.15 -39.93
N GLU A 311 -6.73 -16.43 -39.53
CA GLU A 311 -8.00 -17.13 -39.28
C GLU A 311 -8.79 -16.50 -38.12
N LEU A 312 -8.10 -16.11 -37.05
CA LEU A 312 -8.72 -15.41 -35.92
C LEU A 312 -9.30 -14.07 -36.37
N ASN A 313 -8.53 -13.29 -37.15
CA ASN A 313 -8.98 -12.00 -37.66
C ASN A 313 -10.20 -12.13 -38.58
N GLU A 314 -10.21 -13.08 -39.50
CA GLU A 314 -11.35 -13.30 -40.40
C GLU A 314 -12.63 -13.68 -39.64
N ARG A 315 -12.52 -14.54 -38.62
CA ARG A 315 -13.67 -14.92 -37.78
C ARG A 315 -14.20 -13.70 -37.02
N ALA A 316 -13.30 -12.92 -36.40
CA ALA A 316 -13.66 -11.70 -35.70
C ALA A 316 -14.30 -10.65 -36.65
N ASN A 317 -13.77 -10.49 -37.86
CA ASN A 317 -14.30 -9.56 -38.86
C ASN A 317 -15.72 -9.94 -39.29
N ARG A 318 -15.98 -11.23 -39.57
CA ARG A 318 -17.32 -11.70 -39.95
C ARG A 318 -18.37 -11.38 -38.87
N LEU A 319 -18.02 -11.62 -37.61
CA LEU A 319 -18.89 -11.30 -36.48
C LEU A 319 -19.01 -9.79 -36.26
N ALA A 320 -17.93 -9.01 -36.40
CA ALA A 320 -17.96 -7.55 -36.27
C ALA A 320 -18.88 -6.90 -37.31
N HIS A 321 -18.83 -7.32 -38.59
CA HIS A 321 -19.75 -6.85 -39.63
C HIS A 321 -21.21 -7.18 -39.32
N HIS A 322 -21.47 -8.32 -38.69
CA HIS A 322 -22.81 -8.67 -38.25
C HIS A 322 -23.28 -7.78 -37.10
N LEU A 323 -22.44 -7.56 -36.09
CA LEU A 323 -22.71 -6.63 -34.98
C LEU A 323 -22.98 -5.20 -35.46
N ILE A 324 -22.22 -4.70 -36.44
CA ILE A 324 -22.46 -3.40 -37.06
C ILE A 324 -23.84 -3.35 -37.73
N LYS A 325 -24.25 -4.42 -38.44
CA LYS A 325 -25.60 -4.51 -39.05
C LYS A 325 -26.72 -4.53 -38.00
N LEU A 326 -26.44 -5.08 -36.82
CA LEU A 326 -27.36 -5.08 -35.66
C LEU A 326 -27.38 -3.74 -34.92
N GLY A 327 -26.55 -2.77 -35.32
CA GLY A 327 -26.57 -1.40 -34.80
C GLY A 327 -25.51 -1.08 -33.76
N VAL A 328 -24.50 -1.95 -33.56
CA VAL A 328 -23.34 -1.62 -32.73
C VAL A 328 -22.62 -0.40 -33.31
N ARG A 329 -22.32 0.57 -32.44
CA ARG A 329 -21.63 1.82 -32.73
C ARG A 329 -20.67 2.14 -31.57
N PRO A 330 -19.82 3.18 -31.67
CA PRO A 330 -18.98 3.61 -30.55
C PRO A 330 -19.78 3.76 -29.25
N ASP A 331 -19.23 3.24 -28.15
CA ASP A 331 -19.80 3.12 -26.80
C ASP A 331 -21.06 2.24 -26.66
N SER A 332 -21.48 1.52 -27.71
CA SER A 332 -22.47 0.45 -27.56
C SER A 332 -21.92 -0.68 -26.68
N LEU A 333 -22.69 -1.11 -25.70
CA LEU A 333 -22.34 -2.24 -24.84
C LEU A 333 -22.84 -3.55 -25.45
N VAL A 334 -21.96 -4.55 -25.50
CA VAL A 334 -22.28 -5.91 -25.94
C VAL A 334 -21.88 -6.87 -24.83
N ALA A 335 -22.85 -7.61 -24.28
CA ALA A 335 -22.55 -8.64 -23.30
C ALA A 335 -21.84 -9.82 -23.96
N ILE A 336 -20.92 -10.46 -23.26
CA ILE A 336 -20.28 -11.71 -23.68
C ILE A 336 -20.48 -12.75 -22.58
N CYS A 337 -21.40 -13.68 -22.81
CA CYS A 337 -21.70 -14.78 -21.91
C CYS A 337 -21.39 -16.10 -22.63
N VAL A 338 -20.12 -16.51 -22.63
CA VAL A 338 -19.67 -17.69 -23.35
C VAL A 338 -18.66 -18.45 -22.51
N GLU A 339 -18.56 -19.76 -22.71
CA GLU A 339 -17.51 -20.57 -22.13
C GLU A 339 -16.16 -20.29 -22.79
N ARG A 340 -15.11 -20.64 -22.06
CA ARG A 340 -13.73 -20.50 -22.52
C ARG A 340 -13.50 -21.33 -23.77
N SER A 341 -13.34 -20.64 -24.89
CA SER A 341 -13.28 -21.23 -26.22
C SER A 341 -12.62 -20.25 -27.20
N PHE A 342 -12.39 -20.66 -28.45
CA PHE A 342 -12.03 -19.72 -29.50
C PHE A 342 -13.12 -18.66 -29.73
N ALA A 343 -14.39 -19.02 -29.53
CA ALA A 343 -15.52 -18.12 -29.69
C ALA A 343 -15.47 -16.93 -28.70
N MET A 344 -14.94 -17.16 -27.49
CA MET A 344 -14.70 -16.11 -26.50
C MET A 344 -13.79 -15.00 -27.04
N ILE A 345 -12.62 -15.36 -27.57
CA ILE A 345 -11.65 -14.39 -28.08
C ILE A 345 -12.13 -13.76 -29.40
N VAL A 346 -12.80 -14.55 -30.26
CA VAL A 346 -13.48 -14.03 -31.46
C VAL A 346 -14.50 -12.97 -31.08
N GLY A 347 -15.32 -13.22 -30.05
CA GLY A 347 -16.31 -12.28 -29.53
C GLY A 347 -15.69 -10.98 -29.04
N VAL A 348 -14.64 -11.07 -28.21
CA VAL A 348 -13.90 -9.89 -27.71
C VAL A 348 -13.39 -9.04 -28.88
N LEU A 349 -12.67 -9.65 -29.84
CA LEU A 349 -12.14 -8.92 -30.99
C LEU A 349 -13.25 -8.35 -31.87
N ALA A 350 -14.34 -9.10 -32.08
CA ALA A 350 -15.45 -8.67 -32.92
C ALA A 350 -16.20 -7.46 -32.35
N VAL A 351 -16.43 -7.43 -31.03
CA VAL A 351 -17.06 -6.28 -30.36
C VAL A 351 -16.18 -5.03 -30.50
N LEU A 352 -14.88 -5.16 -30.24
CA LEU A 352 -13.93 -4.06 -30.36
C LEU A 352 -13.82 -3.54 -31.81
N LYS A 353 -13.84 -4.45 -32.80
CA LYS A 353 -13.83 -4.12 -34.23
C LYS A 353 -15.14 -3.49 -34.72
N ALA A 354 -16.26 -3.85 -34.12
CA ALA A 354 -17.55 -3.20 -34.36
C ALA A 354 -17.63 -1.80 -33.70
N GLY A 355 -16.64 -1.45 -32.88
CA GLY A 355 -16.56 -0.19 -32.14
C GLY A 355 -17.30 -0.19 -30.81
N GLY A 356 -17.88 -1.32 -30.40
CA GLY A 356 -18.54 -1.44 -29.10
C GLY A 356 -17.56 -1.75 -27.98
N ALA A 357 -18.05 -1.69 -26.75
CA ALA A 357 -17.37 -2.17 -25.55
C ALA A 357 -18.01 -3.47 -25.05
N TYR A 358 -17.19 -4.44 -24.67
CA TYR A 358 -17.72 -5.71 -24.16
C TYR A 358 -17.96 -5.68 -22.65
N VAL A 359 -19.01 -6.38 -22.22
CA VAL A 359 -19.33 -6.63 -20.81
C VAL A 359 -19.28 -8.15 -20.58
N PRO A 360 -18.23 -8.69 -19.95
CA PRO A 360 -18.11 -10.12 -19.74
C PRO A 360 -19.09 -10.60 -18.68
N LEU A 361 -19.65 -11.78 -18.90
CA LEU A 361 -20.56 -12.48 -18.02
C LEU A 361 -20.09 -13.92 -17.88
N ASP A 362 -19.67 -14.33 -16.68
CA ASP A 362 -19.38 -15.74 -16.41
C ASP A 362 -20.69 -16.53 -16.37
N PRO A 363 -20.95 -17.49 -17.29
CA PRO A 363 -22.17 -18.27 -17.25
C PRO A 363 -22.31 -19.12 -15.98
N SER A 364 -21.21 -19.34 -15.23
CA SER A 364 -21.24 -20.05 -13.94
C SER A 364 -21.64 -19.17 -12.76
N TYR A 365 -21.77 -17.86 -12.93
CA TYR A 365 -22.19 -16.97 -11.85
C TYR A 365 -23.64 -17.23 -11.43
N PRO A 366 -23.98 -16.99 -10.14
CA PRO A 366 -25.37 -16.99 -9.71
C PRO A 366 -26.22 -16.07 -10.58
N LYS A 367 -27.40 -16.54 -10.99
CA LYS A 367 -28.33 -15.78 -11.84
C LYS A 367 -28.66 -14.37 -11.31
N ASP A 368 -28.74 -14.18 -10.00
CA ASP A 368 -28.99 -12.86 -9.39
C ASP A 368 -27.85 -11.89 -9.68
N ARG A 369 -26.60 -12.38 -9.73
CA ARG A 369 -25.42 -11.58 -10.08
C ARG A 369 -25.42 -11.22 -11.56
N LEU A 370 -25.76 -12.17 -12.42
CA LEU A 370 -25.87 -11.93 -13.87
C LEU A 370 -26.99 -10.93 -14.17
N ALA A 371 -28.15 -11.09 -13.53
CA ALA A 371 -29.27 -10.17 -13.61
C ALA A 371 -28.86 -8.75 -13.21
N TYR A 372 -28.19 -8.59 -12.07
CA TYR A 372 -27.71 -7.29 -11.62
C TYR A 372 -26.79 -6.61 -12.65
N ILE A 373 -25.80 -7.33 -13.19
CA ILE A 373 -24.88 -6.79 -14.19
C ILE A 373 -25.64 -6.37 -15.46
N LEU A 374 -26.57 -7.21 -15.91
CA LEU A 374 -27.37 -6.95 -17.10
C LEU A 374 -28.34 -5.77 -16.94
N GLU A 375 -28.94 -5.61 -15.76
CA GLU A 375 -29.79 -4.46 -15.43
C GLU A 375 -28.98 -3.16 -15.37
N ASP A 376 -27.79 -3.19 -14.76
CA ASP A 376 -26.94 -2.01 -14.59
C ASP A 376 -26.28 -1.57 -15.91
N ALA A 377 -25.75 -2.53 -16.70
CA ALA A 377 -25.13 -2.24 -18.00
C ALA A 377 -26.16 -2.06 -19.13
N ALA A 378 -27.34 -2.67 -19.02
CA ALA A 378 -28.42 -2.65 -20.02
C ALA A 378 -27.97 -2.86 -21.48
N PRO A 379 -27.13 -3.88 -21.81
CA PRO A 379 -26.72 -4.13 -23.18
C PRO A 379 -27.90 -4.64 -24.00
N THR A 380 -28.06 -4.17 -25.24
CA THR A 380 -29.11 -4.66 -26.15
C THR A 380 -28.75 -6.00 -26.79
N ILE A 381 -27.45 -6.22 -27.04
CA ILE A 381 -26.93 -7.41 -27.72
C ILE A 381 -26.09 -8.22 -26.73
N ALA A 382 -26.25 -9.54 -26.74
CA ALA A 382 -25.37 -10.46 -26.04
C ALA A 382 -24.82 -11.54 -26.99
N LEU A 383 -23.51 -11.77 -26.91
CA LEU A 383 -22.88 -12.94 -27.49
C LEU A 383 -23.04 -14.10 -26.51
N ALA A 384 -23.63 -15.20 -26.96
CA ALA A 384 -23.89 -16.36 -26.12
C ALA A 384 -23.70 -17.66 -26.91
N ASP A 385 -22.94 -18.60 -26.36
CA ASP A 385 -22.88 -19.97 -26.86
C ASP A 385 -24.00 -20.81 -26.21
N THR A 386 -23.99 -22.13 -26.38
CA THR A 386 -25.04 -22.99 -25.81
C THR A 386 -25.19 -22.84 -24.30
N VAL A 387 -24.09 -22.72 -23.55
CA VAL A 387 -24.12 -22.60 -22.08
C VAL A 387 -24.51 -21.19 -21.65
N GLY A 388 -24.00 -20.17 -22.35
CA GLY A 388 -24.41 -18.79 -22.18
C GLY A 388 -25.90 -18.57 -22.40
N HIS A 389 -26.48 -19.18 -23.44
CA HIS A 389 -27.91 -19.11 -23.71
C HIS A 389 -28.72 -19.65 -22.53
N ALA A 390 -28.33 -20.81 -21.99
CA ALA A 390 -29.01 -21.40 -20.83
C ALA A 390 -28.95 -20.48 -19.61
N ALA A 391 -27.79 -19.90 -19.30
CA ALA A 391 -27.64 -18.96 -18.18
C ALA A 391 -28.49 -17.69 -18.36
N LEU A 392 -28.51 -17.11 -19.57
CA LEU A 392 -29.30 -15.92 -19.87
C LEU A 392 -30.81 -16.19 -19.83
N ASP A 393 -31.25 -17.40 -20.21
CA ASP A 393 -32.66 -17.77 -20.11
C ASP A 393 -33.13 -17.89 -18.64
N GLU A 394 -32.29 -18.40 -17.73
CA GLU A 394 -32.58 -18.37 -16.29
C GLU A 394 -32.70 -16.94 -15.75
N VAL A 395 -31.84 -16.04 -16.21
CA VAL A 395 -31.90 -14.61 -15.84
C VAL A 395 -33.19 -13.97 -16.37
N ARG A 396 -33.58 -14.22 -17.62
CA ARG A 396 -34.83 -13.69 -18.19
C ARG A 396 -36.07 -14.15 -17.42
N GLN A 397 -36.08 -15.39 -16.95
CA GLN A 397 -37.15 -15.90 -16.09
C GLN A 397 -37.21 -15.15 -14.75
N LEU A 398 -36.04 -14.86 -14.15
CA LEU A 398 -35.95 -14.07 -12.92
C LEU A 398 -36.45 -12.63 -13.10
N LEU A 399 -36.08 -12.00 -14.22
CA LEU A 399 -36.44 -10.62 -14.55
C LEU A 399 -37.88 -10.45 -15.10
N GLN A 400 -38.71 -11.49 -15.01
CA GLN A 400 -40.10 -11.48 -15.48
C GLN A 400 -40.27 -10.99 -16.93
N HIS A 401 -39.31 -11.32 -17.80
CA HIS A 401 -39.30 -10.90 -19.21
C HIS A 401 -39.24 -9.38 -19.46
N GLN A 402 -38.45 -8.61 -18.71
CA GLN A 402 -37.99 -7.31 -19.20
C GLN A 402 -37.37 -7.50 -20.61
N THR A 403 -37.99 -6.90 -21.63
CA THR A 403 -37.84 -7.35 -23.04
C THR A 403 -36.68 -6.68 -23.78
N ASP A 404 -36.06 -5.65 -23.21
CA ASP A 404 -35.07 -4.84 -23.92
C ASP A 404 -33.61 -5.26 -23.63
N ILE A 405 -33.34 -5.90 -22.48
CA ILE A 405 -31.99 -6.29 -22.03
C ILE A 405 -31.58 -7.62 -22.67
N ALA A 406 -30.40 -7.63 -23.29
CA ALA A 406 -29.85 -8.76 -24.04
C ALA A 406 -30.92 -9.38 -24.97
N SER A 407 -31.70 -8.52 -25.62
CA SER A 407 -32.85 -8.92 -26.44
C SER A 407 -32.43 -9.59 -27.75
N ILE A 408 -31.22 -9.31 -28.22
CA ILE A 408 -30.61 -9.96 -29.39
C ILE A 408 -29.48 -10.87 -28.92
N LEU A 409 -29.65 -12.18 -29.10
CA LEU A 409 -28.60 -13.17 -28.85
C LEU A 409 -27.93 -13.56 -30.17
N VAL A 410 -26.59 -13.64 -30.14
CA VAL A 410 -25.78 -14.05 -31.28
C VAL A 410 -24.80 -15.12 -30.81
N ASP A 411 -24.78 -16.28 -31.46
CA ASP A 411 -23.75 -17.28 -31.18
C ASP A 411 -22.44 -16.91 -31.94
N PRO A 412 -21.33 -16.64 -31.24
CA PRO A 412 -20.07 -16.33 -31.89
C PRO A 412 -19.47 -17.50 -32.69
N ASN A 413 -19.99 -18.73 -32.55
CA ASN A 413 -19.62 -19.88 -33.36
C ASN A 413 -20.33 -19.93 -34.71
N ASP A 414 -21.39 -19.16 -34.91
CA ASP A 414 -22.16 -19.21 -36.16
C ASP A 414 -21.30 -18.85 -37.37
N HIS A 415 -21.44 -19.65 -38.43
CA HIS A 415 -20.79 -19.41 -39.71
C HIS A 415 -21.51 -18.31 -40.50
N LEU A 416 -21.28 -17.05 -40.08
CA LEU A 416 -21.89 -15.87 -40.68
C LEU A 416 -21.36 -15.60 -42.09
N LEU A 417 -22.25 -15.46 -43.07
CA LEU A 417 -21.93 -15.02 -44.42
C LEU A 417 -21.75 -13.49 -44.47
N SER A 418 -20.71 -13.01 -43.81
CA SER A 418 -20.30 -11.60 -43.73
C SER A 418 -18.91 -11.40 -44.36
N SER A 419 -18.54 -10.13 -44.58
CA SER A 419 -17.20 -9.78 -45.07
C SER A 419 -16.10 -10.26 -44.10
N THR A 420 -14.97 -10.69 -44.65
CA THR A 420 -13.77 -11.06 -43.90
C THR A 420 -12.77 -9.92 -43.76
N MET A 421 -13.03 -8.78 -44.41
CA MET A 421 -12.18 -7.57 -44.34
C MET A 421 -12.36 -6.85 -43.01
N ASN A 422 -11.30 -6.19 -42.53
CA ASN A 422 -11.37 -5.35 -41.33
C ASN A 422 -12.47 -4.28 -41.50
N PRO A 423 -13.40 -4.15 -40.55
CA PRO A 423 -14.44 -3.12 -40.63
C PRO A 423 -13.87 -1.73 -40.34
N GLU A 424 -14.33 -0.72 -41.07
CA GLU A 424 -14.03 0.68 -40.78
C GLU A 424 -15.23 1.35 -40.08
N VAL A 425 -15.09 1.67 -38.81
CA VAL A 425 -16.16 2.30 -38.01
C VAL A 425 -15.95 3.81 -37.94
N ARG A 426 -16.86 4.57 -38.56
CA ARG A 426 -16.80 6.04 -38.58
C ARG A 426 -16.86 6.62 -37.17
N ARG A 427 -15.97 7.56 -36.87
CA ARG A 427 -15.86 8.30 -35.60
C ARG A 427 -15.40 7.48 -34.39
N LEU A 428 -15.00 6.21 -34.57
CA LEU A 428 -14.34 5.47 -33.51
C LEU A 428 -12.97 6.11 -33.21
N THR A 429 -12.64 6.23 -31.93
CA THR A 429 -11.39 6.82 -31.43
C THR A 429 -10.93 6.06 -30.20
N SER A 430 -9.65 6.17 -29.85
CA SER A 430 -9.07 5.52 -28.67
C SER A 430 -9.66 5.93 -27.32
N ARG A 431 -10.42 7.03 -27.28
CA ARG A 431 -11.16 7.50 -26.08
C ARG A 431 -12.56 6.88 -25.90
N HIS A 432 -13.01 6.04 -26.83
CA HIS A 432 -14.24 5.28 -26.64
C HIS A 432 -13.98 4.07 -25.74
N LEU A 433 -15.05 3.56 -25.12
CA LEU A 433 -15.01 2.40 -24.24
C LEU A 433 -14.54 1.16 -25.00
N ALA A 434 -13.66 0.39 -24.36
CA ALA A 434 -13.22 -0.92 -24.81
C ALA A 434 -13.93 -2.05 -24.05
N TYR A 435 -14.08 -1.90 -22.73
CA TYR A 435 -14.77 -2.88 -21.90
C TYR A 435 -15.32 -2.28 -20.61
N ILE A 436 -16.23 -3.03 -19.99
CA ILE A 436 -16.67 -2.81 -18.61
C ILE A 436 -16.48 -4.11 -17.82
N VAL A 437 -15.71 -4.07 -16.75
CA VAL A 437 -15.55 -5.20 -15.81
C VAL A 437 -16.15 -4.84 -14.46
N TYR A 438 -16.93 -5.74 -13.87
CA TYR A 438 -17.60 -5.52 -12.60
C TYR A 438 -16.75 -5.97 -11.42
N THR A 439 -16.47 -5.05 -10.49
CA THR A 439 -15.76 -5.34 -9.23
C THR A 439 -16.76 -5.45 -8.08
N SER A 440 -16.37 -6.05 -6.94
CA SER A 440 -17.26 -6.28 -5.79
C SER A 440 -17.81 -4.99 -5.15
N GLY A 441 -17.13 -3.86 -5.33
CA GLY A 441 -17.53 -2.54 -4.83
C GLY A 441 -17.49 -2.42 -3.30
N SER A 442 -16.92 -1.34 -2.78
CA SER A 442 -16.86 -1.08 -1.32
C SER A 442 -18.23 -0.97 -0.64
N THR A 443 -19.30 -0.72 -1.41
CA THR A 443 -20.69 -0.58 -0.94
C THR A 443 -21.44 -1.92 -0.89
N GLY A 444 -20.78 -3.05 -1.18
CA GLY A 444 -21.40 -4.38 -1.26
C GLY A 444 -22.25 -4.61 -2.52
N LYS A 445 -22.35 -3.61 -3.39
CA LYS A 445 -22.98 -3.70 -4.71
C LYS A 445 -21.90 -3.64 -5.79
N PRO A 446 -21.88 -4.58 -6.75
CA PRO A 446 -20.89 -4.56 -7.81
C PRO A 446 -20.93 -3.26 -8.62
N LYS A 447 -19.76 -2.79 -9.08
CA LYS A 447 -19.62 -1.56 -9.88
C LYS A 447 -18.93 -1.87 -11.20
N GLY A 448 -19.48 -1.40 -12.32
CA GLY A 448 -18.88 -1.52 -13.64
C GLY A 448 -17.76 -0.51 -13.84
N VAL A 449 -16.53 -0.98 -13.96
CA VAL A 449 -15.36 -0.15 -14.26
C VAL A 449 -15.25 0.01 -15.77
N MET A 450 -15.44 1.25 -16.25
CA MET A 450 -15.41 1.61 -17.66
C MET A 450 -13.99 1.95 -18.11
N ILE A 451 -13.45 1.21 -19.08
CA ILE A 451 -12.07 1.41 -19.57
C ILE A 451 -12.08 1.76 -21.04
N GLU A 452 -11.37 2.84 -21.39
CA GLU A 452 -11.15 3.29 -22.77
C GLU A 452 -10.02 2.52 -23.45
N HIS A 453 -10.04 2.44 -24.79
CA HIS A 453 -8.98 1.77 -25.56
C HIS A 453 -7.57 2.30 -25.25
N GLN A 454 -7.39 3.61 -25.12
CA GLN A 454 -6.08 4.22 -24.93
C GLN A 454 -5.34 3.70 -23.68
N GLY A 455 -6.08 3.40 -22.61
CA GLY A 455 -5.50 2.86 -21.37
C GLY A 455 -4.89 1.48 -21.59
N VAL A 456 -5.61 0.59 -22.28
CA VAL A 456 -5.14 -0.76 -22.61
C VAL A 456 -3.97 -0.73 -23.58
N VAL A 457 -4.02 0.15 -24.59
CA VAL A 457 -2.92 0.30 -25.56
C VAL A 457 -1.65 0.78 -24.87
N ASN A 458 -1.74 1.83 -24.03
CA ASN A 458 -0.62 2.31 -23.24
C ASN A 458 -0.01 1.18 -22.38
N PHE A 459 -0.89 0.52 -21.62
CA PHE A 459 -0.49 -0.55 -20.70
C PHE A 459 0.22 -1.67 -21.44
N ALA A 460 -0.43 -2.29 -22.44
CA ALA A 460 0.09 -3.47 -23.11
C ALA A 460 1.44 -3.21 -23.80
N LEU A 461 1.62 -2.05 -24.46
CA LEU A 461 2.89 -1.70 -25.10
C LEU A 461 4.01 -1.47 -24.07
N SER A 462 3.71 -0.83 -22.92
CA SER A 462 4.67 -0.72 -21.82
C SER A 462 5.09 -2.12 -21.33
N ARG A 463 4.13 -3.02 -21.09
CA ARG A 463 4.40 -4.39 -20.59
C ARG A 463 5.20 -5.24 -21.57
N ILE A 464 4.89 -5.20 -22.86
CA ILE A 464 5.62 -5.95 -23.88
C ILE A 464 7.11 -5.60 -23.84
N LYS A 465 7.44 -4.31 -23.79
CA LYS A 465 8.81 -3.84 -23.67
C LYS A 465 9.43 -4.24 -22.32
N ASP A 466 8.69 -4.04 -21.24
CA ASP A 466 9.18 -4.22 -19.86
C ASP A 466 9.43 -5.68 -19.48
N TYR A 467 8.66 -6.61 -20.05
CA TYR A 467 8.68 -8.05 -19.75
C TYR A 467 9.26 -8.89 -20.90
N GLY A 468 9.69 -8.24 -21.98
CA GLY A 468 10.40 -8.88 -23.09
C GLY A 468 9.54 -9.86 -23.88
N LEU A 469 8.27 -9.52 -24.13
CA LEU A 469 7.42 -10.32 -25.01
C LEU A 469 7.79 -10.11 -26.47
N ASP A 470 7.77 -11.19 -27.24
CA ASP A 470 8.06 -11.20 -28.67
C ASP A 470 7.27 -12.32 -29.38
N VAL A 471 7.51 -12.46 -30.69
CA VAL A 471 6.85 -13.47 -31.55
C VAL A 471 7.10 -14.93 -31.14
N SER A 472 8.12 -15.20 -30.31
CA SER A 472 8.44 -16.54 -29.79
C SER A 472 7.75 -16.85 -28.46
N SER A 473 7.14 -15.83 -27.86
CA SER A 473 6.48 -15.94 -26.57
C SER A 473 5.19 -16.76 -26.65
N ARG A 474 4.86 -17.41 -25.53
CA ARG A 474 3.64 -18.20 -25.33
C ARG A 474 3.00 -17.73 -24.02
N MET A 475 1.90 -17.00 -24.15
CA MET A 475 1.15 -16.47 -23.03
C MET A 475 0.08 -17.46 -22.58
N LEU A 476 0.06 -17.74 -21.29
CA LEU A 476 -1.02 -18.49 -20.68
C LEU A 476 -2.24 -17.60 -20.45
N GLN A 477 -3.39 -18.01 -20.97
CA GLN A 477 -4.67 -17.38 -20.66
C GLN A 477 -5.26 -18.10 -19.45
N PHE A 478 -5.09 -17.55 -18.24
CA PHE A 478 -5.57 -18.14 -16.99
C PHE A 478 -6.81 -17.41 -16.48
N SER A 479 -6.78 -16.08 -16.43
CA SER A 479 -7.78 -15.24 -15.79
C SER A 479 -9.18 -15.40 -16.40
N SER A 480 -10.25 -15.29 -15.60
CA SER A 480 -11.61 -15.20 -16.19
C SER A 480 -11.74 -13.89 -16.97
N LEU A 481 -12.56 -13.87 -18.03
CA LEU A 481 -12.83 -12.63 -18.79
C LEU A 481 -13.47 -11.55 -17.91
N ASN A 482 -14.04 -11.94 -16.77
CA ASN A 482 -14.59 -11.07 -15.74
C ASN A 482 -13.53 -10.40 -14.86
N PHE A 483 -12.24 -10.67 -15.09
CA PHE A 483 -11.12 -9.95 -14.51
C PHE A 483 -10.31 -9.29 -15.63
N ASP A 484 -9.90 -8.06 -15.39
CA ASP A 484 -9.09 -7.25 -16.30
C ASP A 484 -7.69 -7.85 -16.57
N LEU A 485 -7.17 -8.72 -15.72
CA LEU A 485 -5.97 -9.51 -16.01
C LEU A 485 -6.08 -10.34 -17.31
N SER A 486 -7.29 -10.78 -17.69
CA SER A 486 -7.50 -11.44 -19.00
C SER A 486 -7.21 -10.53 -20.20
N VAL A 487 -7.38 -9.21 -20.02
CA VAL A 487 -7.07 -8.18 -21.02
C VAL A 487 -5.55 -8.07 -21.19
N MET A 488 -4.80 -8.11 -20.08
CA MET A 488 -3.34 -8.16 -20.12
C MET A 488 -2.85 -9.41 -20.84
N GLU A 489 -3.32 -10.59 -20.44
CA GLU A 489 -2.97 -11.86 -21.09
C GLU A 489 -3.19 -11.77 -22.61
N THR A 490 -4.39 -11.33 -23.01
CA THR A 490 -4.81 -11.33 -24.41
C THR A 490 -4.01 -10.33 -25.25
N PHE A 491 -3.95 -9.06 -24.85
CA PHE A 491 -3.43 -8.01 -25.73
C PHE A 491 -1.91 -7.84 -25.65
N THR A 492 -1.26 -8.24 -24.55
CA THR A 492 0.21 -8.32 -24.56
C THR A 492 0.71 -9.45 -25.45
N ALA A 493 -0.02 -10.57 -25.52
CA ALA A 493 0.29 -11.66 -26.45
C ALA A 493 0.09 -11.20 -27.90
N PHE A 494 -1.06 -10.61 -28.21
CA PHE A 494 -1.40 -10.23 -29.58
C PHE A 494 -0.55 -9.10 -30.14
N TYR A 495 -0.21 -8.07 -29.38
CA TYR A 495 0.62 -6.98 -29.94
C TYR A 495 2.10 -7.36 -30.07
N SER A 496 2.56 -8.42 -29.39
CA SER A 496 3.93 -8.95 -29.53
C SER A 496 4.05 -10.04 -30.59
N GLY A 497 2.93 -10.53 -31.13
CA GLY A 497 2.91 -11.66 -32.05
C GLY A 497 3.01 -13.03 -31.42
N ALA A 498 2.95 -13.09 -30.10
CA ALA A 498 2.98 -14.32 -29.33
C ALA A 498 1.71 -15.17 -29.57
N SER A 499 1.74 -16.44 -29.15
CA SER A 499 0.54 -17.26 -29.07
C SER A 499 -0.13 -17.15 -27.69
N LEU A 500 -1.46 -17.09 -27.67
CA LEU A 500 -2.29 -17.14 -26.48
C LEU A 500 -2.80 -18.58 -26.27
N HIS A 501 -2.49 -19.17 -25.12
CA HIS A 501 -2.83 -20.54 -24.78
C HIS A 501 -4.03 -20.57 -23.83
N LEU A 502 -5.19 -20.96 -24.34
CA LEU A 502 -6.40 -21.15 -23.55
C LEU A 502 -6.32 -22.47 -22.77
N LEU A 503 -6.67 -22.41 -21.48
CA LEU A 503 -6.77 -23.59 -20.62
C LEU A 503 -8.20 -24.16 -20.59
N GLU A 504 -8.34 -25.46 -20.47
CA GLU A 504 -9.59 -26.04 -19.99
C GLU A 504 -9.73 -25.80 -18.48
N ASP A 505 -10.97 -25.70 -17.98
CA ASP A 505 -11.21 -25.51 -16.55
C ASP A 505 -10.58 -26.59 -15.67
N ARG A 506 -10.56 -27.84 -16.12
CA ARG A 506 -9.87 -28.93 -15.40
C ARG A 506 -8.38 -28.63 -15.20
N THR A 507 -7.67 -28.23 -16.27
CA THR A 507 -6.24 -27.90 -16.21
C THR A 507 -6.00 -26.62 -15.44
N ARG A 508 -6.88 -25.62 -15.60
CA ARG A 508 -6.81 -24.33 -14.92
C ARG A 508 -6.96 -24.46 -13.40
N LEU A 509 -7.87 -25.33 -12.95
CA LEU A 509 -8.22 -25.48 -11.54
C LEU A 509 -7.37 -26.54 -10.81
N ASP A 510 -6.65 -27.41 -11.52
CA ASP A 510 -5.71 -28.37 -10.93
C ASP A 510 -4.27 -27.85 -11.01
N ARG A 511 -3.60 -27.71 -9.86
CA ARG A 511 -2.25 -27.12 -9.78
C ARG A 511 -1.16 -27.97 -10.42
N HIS A 512 -1.31 -29.29 -10.37
CA HIS A 512 -0.33 -30.20 -10.97
C HIS A 512 -0.48 -30.21 -12.48
N GLU A 513 -1.73 -30.25 -12.98
CA GLU A 513 -1.99 -30.16 -14.42
C GLU A 513 -1.63 -28.78 -14.98
N LEU A 514 -1.89 -27.68 -14.26
CA LEU A 514 -1.45 -26.34 -14.62
C LEU A 514 0.07 -26.26 -14.76
N TRP A 515 0.80 -26.72 -13.74
CA TRP A 515 2.27 -26.67 -13.74
C TRP A 515 2.88 -27.55 -14.82
N LYS A 516 2.31 -28.74 -15.01
CA LYS A 516 2.67 -29.66 -16.10
C LYS A 516 2.39 -29.05 -17.47
N TYR A 517 1.28 -28.32 -17.64
CA TYR A 517 0.95 -27.63 -18.88
C TYR A 517 1.99 -26.55 -19.20
N ILE A 518 2.38 -25.75 -18.20
CA ILE A 518 3.43 -24.73 -18.34
C ILE A 518 4.71 -25.34 -18.90
N GLU A 519 5.15 -26.47 -18.35
CA GLU A 519 6.35 -27.16 -18.81
C GLU A 519 6.16 -27.82 -20.19
N GLN A 520 5.07 -28.56 -20.38
CA GLN A 520 4.81 -29.33 -21.61
C GLN A 520 4.70 -28.43 -22.85
N TYR A 521 4.03 -27.29 -22.73
CA TYR A 521 3.86 -26.32 -23.82
C TYR A 521 4.91 -25.20 -23.76
N ALA A 522 5.89 -25.34 -22.88
CA ALA A 522 6.97 -24.39 -22.66
C ALA A 522 6.47 -22.94 -22.55
N ILE A 523 5.41 -22.71 -21.77
CA ILE A 523 4.81 -21.39 -21.57
C ILE A 523 5.87 -20.38 -21.07
N THR A 524 5.97 -19.25 -21.75
CA THR A 524 7.00 -18.24 -21.44
C THR A 524 6.47 -17.10 -20.59
N GLN A 525 5.16 -16.88 -20.56
CA GLN A 525 4.51 -15.82 -19.80
C GLN A 525 3.27 -16.40 -19.11
N ALA A 526 3.13 -16.19 -17.81
CA ALA A 526 1.93 -16.57 -17.06
C ALA A 526 1.62 -15.54 -15.98
N ILE A 527 0.34 -15.25 -15.80
CA ILE A 527 -0.16 -14.35 -14.75
C ILE A 527 -0.96 -15.20 -13.76
N LEU A 528 -0.48 -15.30 -12.53
CA LEU A 528 -1.09 -16.15 -11.51
C LEU A 528 -1.13 -15.44 -10.15
N PRO A 529 -2.27 -15.42 -9.46
CA PRO A 529 -2.36 -14.79 -8.15
C PRO A 529 -1.60 -15.60 -7.07
N PRO A 530 -1.11 -14.95 -6.02
CA PRO A 530 -0.43 -15.59 -4.89
C PRO A 530 -1.15 -16.82 -4.32
N ALA A 531 -2.47 -16.78 -4.14
CA ALA A 531 -3.25 -17.93 -3.68
C ALA A 531 -3.06 -19.19 -4.53
N ILE A 532 -3.00 -19.05 -5.86
CA ILE A 532 -2.76 -20.17 -6.79
C ILE A 532 -1.32 -20.66 -6.68
N LEU A 533 -0.36 -19.72 -6.59
CA LEU A 533 1.07 -20.01 -6.51
C LEU A 533 1.46 -20.71 -5.20
N GLN A 534 0.80 -20.40 -4.09
CA GLN A 534 0.99 -21.08 -2.80
C GLN A 534 0.75 -22.59 -2.90
N GLU A 535 -0.24 -22.99 -3.70
CA GLU A 535 -0.58 -24.39 -3.90
C GLU A 535 0.39 -25.08 -4.88
N CYS A 536 1.10 -24.31 -5.71
CA CYS A 536 2.14 -24.81 -6.62
C CYS A 536 3.52 -24.99 -5.95
N LYS A 537 3.71 -24.63 -4.67
CA LYS A 537 5.03 -24.65 -4.00
C LYS A 537 5.74 -26.01 -3.97
N ASN A 538 4.97 -27.11 -4.11
CA ASN A 538 5.47 -28.48 -4.10
C ASN A 538 5.66 -29.07 -5.51
N CYS A 539 5.39 -28.29 -6.57
CA CYS A 539 5.62 -28.72 -7.93
C CYS A 539 7.14 -28.84 -8.23
N PRO A 540 7.54 -29.61 -9.27
CA PRO A 540 8.95 -29.67 -9.65
C PRO A 540 9.43 -28.35 -10.27
N PRO A 541 10.73 -28.01 -10.16
CA PRO A 541 11.29 -26.87 -10.88
C PRO A 541 11.08 -26.98 -12.39
N LEU A 542 10.76 -25.86 -13.03
CA LEU A 542 10.56 -25.76 -14.47
C LEU A 542 11.91 -25.69 -15.19
N SER A 543 12.05 -26.43 -16.30
CA SER A 543 13.15 -26.20 -17.24
C SER A 543 12.85 -25.03 -18.17
N THR A 544 11.56 -24.77 -18.41
CA THR A 544 11.06 -23.66 -19.21
C THR A 544 11.46 -22.31 -18.62
N ARG A 545 11.92 -21.39 -19.49
CA ARG A 545 12.17 -20.00 -19.13
C ARG A 545 10.85 -19.23 -19.03
N LEU A 546 10.28 -19.22 -17.83
CA LEU A 546 9.02 -18.55 -17.51
C LEU A 546 9.25 -17.16 -16.91
N THR A 547 8.57 -16.16 -17.46
CA THR A 547 8.30 -14.90 -16.76
C THR A 547 6.95 -15.04 -16.07
N LEU A 548 6.97 -15.14 -14.74
CA LEU A 548 5.79 -15.26 -13.91
C LEU A 548 5.41 -13.89 -13.36
N ILE A 549 4.20 -13.44 -13.67
CA ILE A 549 3.60 -12.23 -13.10
C ILE A 549 2.66 -12.66 -11.97
N SER A 550 2.94 -12.19 -10.76
CA SER A 550 2.07 -12.32 -9.60
C SER A 550 1.31 -11.02 -9.40
N CYS A 551 -0.02 -11.11 -9.39
CA CYS A 551 -0.89 -9.93 -9.33
C CYS A 551 -2.22 -10.27 -8.64
N GLY A 552 -2.92 -9.26 -8.14
CA GLY A 552 -4.25 -9.34 -7.53
C GLY A 552 -4.25 -9.52 -6.01
N GLU A 553 -3.15 -9.94 -5.41
CA GLU A 553 -2.99 -10.10 -3.96
C GLU A 553 -1.55 -9.74 -3.53
N GLU A 554 -1.33 -9.61 -2.23
CA GLU A 554 0.01 -9.43 -1.67
C GLU A 554 0.89 -10.66 -1.97
N LEU A 555 2.13 -10.44 -2.43
CA LEU A 555 3.13 -11.50 -2.61
C LEU A 555 4.05 -11.61 -1.38
N PRO A 556 3.95 -12.67 -0.55
CA PRO A 556 4.81 -12.82 0.61
C PRO A 556 6.25 -13.15 0.21
N ALA A 557 7.25 -12.63 0.95
CA ALA A 557 8.66 -12.89 0.64
C ALA A 557 9.02 -14.39 0.69
N ALA A 558 8.38 -15.17 1.57
CA ALA A 558 8.55 -16.61 1.64
C ALA A 558 8.07 -17.32 0.36
N LEU A 559 6.96 -16.86 -0.23
CA LEU A 559 6.45 -17.40 -1.50
C LEU A 559 7.38 -17.04 -2.65
N LEU A 560 7.84 -15.78 -2.73
CA LEU A 560 8.82 -15.36 -3.73
C LEU A 560 10.07 -16.25 -3.72
N ARG A 561 10.63 -16.53 -2.53
CA ARG A 561 11.80 -17.41 -2.40
C ARG A 561 11.52 -18.83 -2.90
N ALA A 562 10.35 -19.39 -2.58
CA ALA A 562 9.95 -20.70 -3.10
C ALA A 562 9.84 -20.68 -4.63
N LEU A 563 9.23 -19.63 -5.19
CA LEU A 563 9.08 -19.47 -6.65
C LEU A 563 10.43 -19.30 -7.35
N GLN A 564 11.41 -18.62 -6.75
CA GLN A 564 12.77 -18.51 -7.30
C GLN A 564 13.45 -19.89 -7.42
N HIS A 565 13.16 -20.81 -6.52
CA HIS A 565 13.63 -22.20 -6.63
C HIS A 565 12.88 -22.99 -7.72
N LEU A 566 11.58 -22.73 -7.88
CA LEU A 566 10.75 -23.41 -8.89
C LEU A 566 10.96 -22.88 -10.31
N ILE A 567 11.40 -21.63 -10.45
CA ILE A 567 11.59 -20.93 -11.72
C ILE A 567 13.04 -20.44 -11.80
N PRO A 568 14.04 -21.35 -11.79
CA PRO A 568 15.44 -20.98 -11.64
C PRO A 568 16.01 -20.21 -12.85
N ASN A 569 15.42 -20.39 -14.04
CA ASN A 569 15.89 -19.79 -15.30
C ASN A 569 15.04 -18.58 -15.74
N GLY A 570 14.03 -18.20 -14.95
CA GLY A 570 13.02 -17.22 -15.34
C GLY A 570 13.07 -15.93 -14.53
N SER A 571 11.94 -15.23 -14.49
CA SER A 571 11.78 -13.98 -13.75
C SER A 571 10.44 -13.97 -13.04
N ILE A 572 10.39 -13.32 -11.89
CA ILE A 572 9.16 -13.19 -11.08
C ILE A 572 8.88 -11.70 -10.92
N ILE A 573 7.68 -11.30 -11.29
CA ILE A 573 7.25 -9.91 -11.25
C ILE A 573 6.10 -9.82 -10.26
N ASN A 574 6.22 -8.92 -9.29
CA ASN A 574 5.10 -8.53 -8.43
C ASN A 574 4.46 -7.30 -9.07
N GLU A 575 3.24 -7.43 -9.57
CA GLU A 575 2.52 -6.36 -10.26
C GLU A 575 1.27 -5.96 -9.46
N TYR A 576 1.03 -4.65 -9.42
CA TYR A 576 -0.11 -4.07 -8.73
C TYR A 576 -0.81 -3.05 -9.63
N GLY A 577 -2.14 -3.13 -9.68
CA GLY A 577 -3.01 -2.10 -10.20
C GLY A 577 -4.47 -2.44 -9.89
N PRO A 578 -5.29 -1.46 -9.49
CA PRO A 578 -6.74 -1.63 -9.43
C PRO A 578 -7.36 -1.62 -10.82
N SER A 579 -8.58 -2.13 -10.96
CA SER A 579 -9.26 -2.15 -12.27
C SER A 579 -9.52 -0.77 -12.84
N GLU A 580 -9.75 0.21 -11.96
CA GLU A 580 -10.06 1.61 -12.28
C GLU A 580 -8.96 2.34 -13.05
N THR A 581 -7.75 1.79 -13.08
CA THR A 581 -6.59 2.40 -13.74
C THR A 581 -6.19 1.66 -15.02
N ALA A 582 -6.99 0.71 -15.51
CA ALA A 582 -6.63 -0.16 -16.64
C ALA A 582 -5.50 -1.15 -16.30
N ILE A 583 -5.86 -2.14 -15.47
CA ILE A 583 -5.15 -3.41 -15.21
C ILE A 583 -3.98 -3.32 -14.24
N GLY A 584 -2.87 -2.67 -14.62
CA GLY A 584 -1.64 -2.66 -13.83
C GLY A 584 -0.92 -1.31 -13.90
N ASP A 585 -0.37 -0.84 -12.77
CA ASP A 585 0.22 0.49 -12.67
C ASP A 585 1.65 0.52 -12.12
N ILE A 586 2.04 -0.51 -11.36
CA ILE A 586 3.29 -0.57 -10.63
C ILE A 586 3.83 -2.00 -10.72
N ALA A 587 5.14 -2.16 -10.93
CA ALA A 587 5.77 -3.47 -10.93
C ALA A 587 7.13 -3.49 -10.24
N TRP A 588 7.41 -4.59 -9.54
CA TRP A 588 8.70 -4.96 -8.97
C TRP A 588 9.20 -6.26 -9.60
N LYS A 589 10.49 -6.37 -9.92
CA LYS A 589 11.05 -7.44 -10.76
C LYS A 589 12.22 -8.17 -10.09
N SER A 590 12.03 -9.46 -9.78
CA SER A 590 13.11 -10.39 -9.42
C SER A 590 13.68 -11.08 -10.67
N PRO A 591 15.02 -11.23 -10.80
CA PRO A 591 16.05 -10.98 -9.79
C PRO A 591 16.73 -9.59 -9.87
N ASN A 592 16.26 -8.72 -10.77
CA ASN A 592 16.92 -7.44 -11.05
C ASN A 592 16.84 -6.46 -9.88
N GLU A 593 15.74 -6.49 -9.13
CA GLU A 593 15.50 -5.67 -7.96
C GLU A 593 15.68 -6.50 -6.68
N ARG A 594 16.07 -5.82 -5.61
CA ARG A 594 16.27 -6.39 -4.27
C ARG A 594 15.42 -5.64 -3.27
N PHE A 595 15.08 -6.32 -2.19
CA PHE A 595 14.42 -5.73 -1.04
C PHE A 595 14.89 -6.48 0.22
N ASP A 596 14.86 -5.77 1.34
CA ASP A 596 15.08 -6.34 2.66
C ASP A 596 13.74 -6.30 3.40
N GLY A 597 13.28 -7.44 3.94
CA GLY A 597 12.04 -7.53 4.69
C GLY A 597 11.18 -8.74 4.33
N ASP A 598 9.99 -8.81 4.92
CA ASP A 598 9.06 -9.93 4.78
C ASP A 598 7.97 -9.71 3.72
N MET A 599 7.81 -8.48 3.24
CA MET A 599 6.87 -8.12 2.18
C MET A 599 7.61 -7.71 0.91
N VAL A 600 7.21 -8.27 -0.23
CA VAL A 600 7.77 -7.90 -1.53
C VAL A 600 7.18 -6.54 -1.93
N PRO A 601 8.00 -5.54 -2.30
CA PRO A 601 7.49 -4.26 -2.78
C PRO A 601 6.59 -4.43 -4.01
N ILE A 602 5.60 -3.56 -4.16
CA ILE A 602 4.80 -3.46 -5.41
C ILE A 602 5.59 -2.80 -6.55
N GLY A 603 6.68 -2.08 -6.21
CA GLY A 603 7.70 -1.62 -7.16
C GLY A 603 7.55 -0.19 -7.64
N ARG A 604 7.80 0.06 -8.93
CA ARG A 604 7.82 1.40 -9.55
C ARG A 604 6.73 1.58 -10.61
N PRO A 605 6.27 2.83 -10.84
CA PRO A 605 5.24 3.11 -11.82
C PRO A 605 5.65 2.68 -13.24
N ILE A 606 4.66 2.33 -14.04
CA ILE A 606 4.84 1.89 -15.42
C ILE A 606 4.77 3.07 -16.40
N GLY A 607 4.97 2.81 -17.69
CA GLY A 607 4.89 3.83 -18.73
C GLY A 607 3.61 4.67 -18.66
N ASN A 608 3.79 5.99 -18.62
CA ASN A 608 2.74 7.02 -18.54
C ASN A 608 1.86 6.98 -17.29
N LYS A 609 2.30 6.31 -16.20
CA LYS A 609 1.61 6.30 -14.92
C LYS A 609 2.31 7.16 -13.89
N LYS A 610 1.52 7.80 -13.03
CA LYS A 610 2.02 8.58 -11.89
C LYS A 610 1.35 8.06 -10.62
N ILE A 611 2.16 7.83 -9.60
CA ILE A 611 1.73 7.30 -8.32
C ILE A 611 2.04 8.34 -7.25
N TYR A 612 1.05 8.58 -6.40
CA TYR A 612 1.15 9.49 -5.28
C TYR A 612 0.67 8.75 -4.04
N ILE A 613 1.48 8.76 -2.98
CA ILE A 613 1.07 8.38 -1.64
C ILE A 613 0.72 9.71 -0.97
N LEU A 614 -0.52 9.87 -0.54
CA LEU A 614 -1.00 11.11 0.04
C LEU A 614 -1.63 10.81 1.40
N ASP A 615 -1.48 11.72 2.33
CA ASP A 615 -2.19 11.70 3.60
C ASP A 615 -3.66 12.14 3.46
N LYS A 616 -4.38 12.21 4.59
CA LYS A 616 -5.78 12.65 4.65
C LYS A 616 -6.02 14.11 4.21
N HIS A 617 -4.96 14.92 4.10
CA HIS A 617 -4.98 16.32 3.67
C HIS A 617 -4.53 16.49 2.21
N GLY A 618 -4.20 15.40 1.51
CA GLY A 618 -3.69 15.45 0.14
C GLY A 618 -2.23 15.90 0.04
N GLN A 619 -1.46 15.86 1.14
CA GLN A 619 -0.02 16.10 1.11
C GLN A 619 0.75 14.78 0.91
N PRO A 620 1.86 14.80 0.14
CA PRO A 620 2.68 13.62 -0.11
C PRO A 620 3.49 13.14 1.10
#